data_AF-A0A3B8J6L5-F1
#
_entry.id   AF-A0A3B8J6L5-F1
#
_cell.length_a   1.000
_cell.length_b   1.000
_cell.length_c   1.000
_cell.angle_alpha   90.00
_cell.angle_beta   90.00
_cell.angle_gamma   90.00
#
_symmetry.space_group_name_H-M   'P 1'
#
loop_
_entity.id
_entity.type
_entity.pdbx_description
1 polymer ?
#
loop_
_entity_poly.entity_id
_entity_poly.type
_entity_poly.pdbx_seq_one_letter_code
_entity_poly.pdbx_strand_id
1 'polypeptide(L)' 'MSEKLVEIIRSGIVESVHYGDIAVVNKNGDLLYYAGNPEQAGFFRSSAKPLILL' A
#
# COMPACT_ATOMS: atom_id res chain seq x y z
N MET A 1 5.22 10.72 1.61
CA MET A 1 4.17 11.14 0.65
C MET A 1 3.91 9.95 -0.24
N SER A 2 2.64 9.64 -0.53
CA SER A 2 2.27 8.45 -1.28
C SER A 2 2.85 8.46 -2.69
N GLU A 3 3.25 7.28 -3.16
CA GLU A 3 3.91 7.09 -4.46
C GLU A 3 2.88 6.70 -5.51
N LYS A 4 3.12 7.07 -6.78
CA LYS A 4 2.28 6.63 -7.91
C LYS A 4 2.52 5.16 -8.16
N LEU A 5 1.54 4.31 -7.87
CA LEU A 5 1.70 2.85 -7.96
C LEU A 5 1.12 2.28 -9.26
N VAL A 6 -0.03 2.78 -9.71
CA VAL A 6 -0.74 2.22 -10.86
C VAL A 6 -1.35 3.33 -11.71
N GLU A 7 -1.21 3.20 -13.03
CA GLU A 7 -1.98 3.96 -14.01
C GLU A 7 -2.95 3.04 -14.72
N ILE A 8 -4.21 3.45 -14.81
CA ILE A 8 -5.22 2.77 -15.62
C ILE A 8 -5.33 3.52 -16.93
N ILE A 9 -5.04 2.83 -18.03
CA ILE A 9 -5.10 3.38 -19.39
C ILE A 9 -6.37 2.88 -20.07
N ARG A 10 -7.20 3.79 -20.57
CA ARG A 10 -8.38 3.47 -21.38
C ARG A 10 -8.33 4.27 -22.68
N SER A 11 -8.41 3.57 -23.81
CA SER A 11 -8.34 4.16 -25.15
C SER A 11 -7.10 5.04 -25.38
N GLY A 12 -5.95 4.63 -24.83
CA GLY A 12 -4.68 5.36 -24.95
C GLY A 12 -4.51 6.57 -24.03
N ILE A 13 -5.48 6.84 -23.15
CA ILE A 13 -5.45 7.95 -22.19
C ILE A 13 -5.31 7.40 -20.78
N VAL A 14 -4.49 8.04 -19.94
CA VAL A 14 -4.44 7.75 -18.50
C VAL A 14 -5.75 8.22 -17.88
N GLU A 15 -6.65 7.28 -17.60
CA GLU A 15 -7.97 7.55 -17.04
C GLU A 15 -7.89 7.74 -15.52
N SER A 16 -7.03 6.98 -14.85
CA SER A 16 -6.90 7.02 -13.39
C SER A 16 -5.49 6.72 -12.93
N VAL A 17 -5.11 7.32 -11.81
CA VAL A 17 -3.82 7.13 -11.17
C VAL A 17 -4.04 6.77 -9.71
N HIS A 18 -3.53 5.62 -9.28
CA HIS A 18 -3.62 5.18 -7.89
C HIS A 18 -2.31 5.47 -7.18
N TYR A 19 -2.40 6.26 -6.12
CA TYR A 19 -1.30 6.53 -5.21
C TYR A 19 -1.42 5.66 -3.97
N GLY A 20 -0.30 5.26 -3.41
CA GLY A 20 -0.29 4.51 -2.16
C GLY A 20 1.10 4.37 -1.58
N ASP A 21 1.14 3.70 -0.44
CA ASP A 21 2.35 3.36 0.30
C ASP A 21 2.36 1.84 0.50
N ILE A 22 3.50 1.19 0.25
CA ILE A 22 3.69 -0.26 0.39
C ILE A 22 4.90 -0.50 1.28
N ALA A 23 4.75 -1.38 2.27
CA ALA A 23 5.84 -1.88 3.10
C ALA A 23 5.87 -3.42 3.03
N VAL A 24 7.04 -3.98 2.75
CA VAL A 24 7.28 -5.43 2.76
C VAL A 24 8.20 -5.75 3.92
N VAL A 25 7.70 -6.53 4.88
CA VAL A 25 8.45 -6.91 6.09
C VAL A 25 8.71 -8.41 6.13
N ASN A 26 9.80 -8.81 6.80
CA ASN A 26 10.05 -10.22 7.12
C ASN A 26 9.30 -10.63 8.41
N LYS A 27 9.44 -11.90 8.81
CA LYS A 27 8.79 -12.46 10.02
C LYS A 27 9.25 -11.82 11.34
N ASN A 28 10.43 -11.19 11.36
CA ASN A 28 10.95 -10.49 12.53
C ASN A 28 10.45 -9.04 12.60
N GLY A 29 9.76 -8.56 11.56
CA GLY A 29 9.34 -7.18 11.43
C GLY A 29 10.34 -6.27 10.71
N ASP A 30 11.46 -6.80 10.20
CA ASP A 30 12.44 -5.98 9.48
C ASP A 30 11.86 -5.57 8.12
N LEU A 31 11.95 -4.29 7.78
CA LEU A 31 11.57 -3.76 6.48
C LEU A 31 12.57 -4.21 5.40
N LEU A 32 12.08 -4.89 4.38
CA LEU A 32 12.88 -5.39 3.26
C LEU A 32 12.82 -4.45 2.05
N TYR A 33 11.61 -3.98 1.72
CA TYR A 33 11.35 -3.11 0.56
C TYR A 33 10.17 -2.19 0.85
N TYR A 34 10.08 -1.09 0.12
CA TYR A 34 8.94 -0.17 0.22
C TYR A 34 8.74 0.64 -1.08
N ALA A 35 7.54 1.19 -1.23
CA ALA A 35 7.22 2.27 -2.16
C ALA A 35 6.43 3.33 -1.39
N GLY A 36 6.73 4.61 -1.59
CA GLY A 36 6.17 5.70 -0.78
C GLY A 36 6.76 5.79 0.64
N ASN A 37 5.90 5.94 1.65
CA ASN A 37 6.27 6.09 3.06
C ASN A 37 5.83 4.86 3.88
N PRO A 38 6.76 3.94 4.26
CA PRO A 38 6.43 2.75 5.03
C PRO A 38 5.94 3.06 6.46
N GLU A 39 6.24 4.25 6.99
CA GLU A 39 5.82 4.72 8.31
C GLU A 39 4.49 5.49 8.28
N GLN A 40 3.79 5.50 7.14
CA GLN A 40 2.52 6.17 7.00
C GLN A 40 1.47 5.53 7.91
N ALA A 41 0.84 6.32 8.79
CA ALA A 41 -0.25 5.84 9.63
C ALA A 41 -1.44 5.38 8.77
N GLY A 42 -1.82 4.12 8.92
CA GLY A 42 -2.94 3.49 8.22
C GLY A 42 -4.02 2.99 9.18
N PHE A 43 -5.29 3.09 8.77
CA PHE A 43 -6.38 2.46 9.49
C PHE A 43 -6.65 1.07 8.90
N PHE A 44 -6.60 0.03 9.72
CA PHE A 44 -6.73 -1.35 9.23
C PHE A 44 -8.07 -1.65 8.54
N ARG A 45 -9.17 -0.95 8.88
CA ARG A 45 -10.49 -1.20 8.26
C ARG A 45 -10.80 -2.71 8.22
N SER A 46 -11.19 -3.23 7.06
CA SER A 46 -11.47 -4.66 6.87
C SER A 46 -10.23 -5.55 6.84
N SER A 47 -9.01 -5.01 6.69
CA SER A 47 -7.78 -5.81 6.72
C SER A 47 -7.43 -6.32 8.12
N ALA A 48 -8.05 -5.77 9.17
CA ALA A 48 -7.91 -6.24 10.55
C ALA A 48 -8.58 -7.60 10.83
N LYS A 49 -9.36 -8.16 9.89
CA LYS A 49 -10.09 -9.43 10.09
C LYS A 49 -9.23 -10.58 10.66
N PRO A 50 -7.98 -10.81 10.20
CA PRO A 50 -7.12 -11.86 10.78
C PRO A 50 -6.75 -11.62 12.25
N LEU A 51 -6.87 -10.39 12.74
CA LEU A 51 -6.51 -9.96 14.09
C LEU A 51 -7.72 -9.83 15.02
N ILE A 52 -8.96 -9.91 14.50
CA ILE A 52 -10.17 -9.58 15.28
C ILE A 52 -10.49 -10.60 16.40
N LEU A 53 -9.83 -11.76 16.39
CA LEU A 53 -9.95 -12.82 17.41
C LEU A 53 -8.73 -12.89 18.34
N LEU A 54 -7.73 -12.02 18.13
CA LEU A 54 -6.61 -11.83 19.05
C LEU A 54 -7.01 -10.87 20.17
#